data_AF-A0A1M5VW13-F1
#
_entry.id   AF-A0A1M5VW13-F1
#
_cell.length_a   1.000
_cell.length_b   1.000
_cell.length_c   1.000
_cell.angle_alpha   90.00
_cell.angle_beta   90.00
_cell.angle_gamma   90.00
#
_symmetry.space_group_name_H-M   'P 1'
#
loop_
_entity.id
_entity.type
_entity.pdbx_description
1 polymer ?
#
loop_
_entity_poly.entity_id
_entity_poly.type
_entity_poly.pdbx_seq_one_letter_code
_entity_poly.pdbx_strand_id
1 'polypeptide(L)'
;MKKTLFSLLVFAMSISASAQNQSASNANAFPCIDTGYRLYPTNNMWTYIKLNTRNGQMWQVQWDTGKNRFESPLSLKALAAPDQEKNNRFVLSPTTNIYNFILLDQIDGRVWQVQWSSKPEERAILAIE
;
A
#
# COMPACT_ATOMS: atom_id res chain seq x y z
N MET A 1 -3.43 61.19 -3.38
CA MET A 1 -3.31 60.08 -4.34
C MET A 1 -2.10 59.17 -4.10
N LYS A 2 -1.02 59.58 -3.41
CA LYS A 2 0.16 58.73 -3.17
C LYS A 2 0.09 57.80 -1.93
N LYS A 3 -0.72 58.12 -0.92
CA LYS A 3 -0.88 57.27 0.29
C LYS A 3 -1.87 56.11 0.11
N THR A 4 -2.85 56.27 -0.78
CA THR A 4 -3.82 55.21 -1.12
C THR A 4 -3.23 54.16 -2.08
N LEU A 5 -2.21 54.51 -2.87
CA LEU A 5 -1.50 53.54 -3.72
C LEU A 5 -0.59 52.59 -2.91
N PHE A 6 -0.08 53.02 -1.75
CA PHE A 6 0.79 52.17 -0.92
C PHE A 6 -0.02 51.12 -0.15
N SER A 7 -1.26 51.43 0.24
CA SER A 7 -2.17 50.49 0.90
C SER A 7 -2.71 49.40 -0.04
N LEU A 8 -2.77 49.65 -1.36
CA LEU A 8 -3.17 48.63 -2.34
C LEU A 8 -2.06 47.62 -2.64
N LEU A 9 -0.79 48.00 -2.45
CA LEU A 9 0.35 47.13 -2.75
C LEU A 9 0.59 46.07 -1.67
N VAL A 10 0.19 46.34 -0.42
CA VAL A 10 0.37 45.41 0.72
C VAL A 10 -0.73 44.34 0.76
N PHE A 11 -1.93 44.63 0.24
CA PHE A 11 -3.02 43.66 0.19
C PHE A 11 -2.87 42.62 -0.94
N ALA A 12 -2.01 42.89 -1.93
CA ALA A 12 -1.75 41.99 -3.05
C ALA A 12 -0.73 40.88 -2.74
N MET A 13 -0.02 40.93 -1.60
CA MET A 13 0.99 39.91 -1.22
C MET A 13 0.46 38.80 -0.31
N SER A 14 -0.78 38.91 0.19
CA SER A 14 -1.36 37.96 1.15
C SER A 14 -2.24 36.89 0.52
N ILE A 15 -2.38 36.84 -0.80
CA ILE A 15 -3.18 35.81 -1.48
C ILE A 15 -2.23 34.84 -2.18
N SER A 16 -2.06 33.69 -1.52
CA SER A 16 -1.62 32.41 -2.09
C SER A 16 -0.11 32.23 -2.26
N ALA A 17 0.62 32.18 -1.15
CA ALA A 17 1.63 31.15 -0.98
C ALA A 17 0.94 29.77 -0.94
N SER A 18 0.45 29.31 -2.10
CA SER A 18 0.18 27.90 -2.32
C SER A 18 1.54 27.23 -2.48
N ALA A 19 2.21 26.98 -1.36
CA ALA A 19 3.16 25.90 -1.25
C ALA A 19 2.36 24.59 -1.32
N GLN A 20 1.84 24.27 -2.51
CA GLN A 20 1.55 22.89 -2.82
C GLN A 20 2.91 22.22 -2.95
N ASN A 21 3.45 21.76 -1.82
CA ASN A 21 4.13 20.49 -1.83
C ASN A 21 3.13 19.52 -2.43
N GLN A 22 3.19 19.37 -3.75
CA GLN A 22 2.63 18.23 -4.42
C GLN A 22 3.48 17.08 -3.89
N SER A 23 3.08 16.52 -2.74
CA SER A 23 3.47 15.17 -2.36
C SER A 23 3.26 14.38 -3.63
N ALA A 24 4.35 13.89 -4.20
CA ALA A 24 4.36 13.18 -5.47
C ALA A 24 3.12 12.29 -5.48
N SER A 25 2.22 12.53 -6.44
CA SER A 25 1.11 11.64 -6.71
C SER A 25 1.69 10.36 -7.28
N ASN A 26 2.45 9.63 -6.47
CA ASN A 26 2.77 8.23 -6.65
C ASN A 26 1.62 7.40 -6.09
N ALA A 27 0.37 7.83 -6.33
CA ALA A 27 -0.70 6.87 -6.42
C ALA A 27 -0.54 6.23 -7.80
N ASN A 28 0.46 5.34 -7.92
CA ASN A 28 0.37 4.22 -8.86
C ASN A 28 -0.77 3.34 -8.36
N ALA A 29 -2.00 3.87 -8.38
CA ALA A 29 -3.19 3.08 -8.22
C ALA A 29 -3.24 2.25 -9.49
N PHE A 30 -2.69 1.03 -9.40
CA PHE A 30 -2.91 0.03 -10.42
C PHE A 30 -4.41 0.05 -10.72
N PRO A 31 -4.83 0.24 -11.99
CA PRO A 31 -6.24 0.23 -12.32
C PRO A 31 -6.87 -1.03 -11.71
N CYS A 32 -8.15 -0.96 -11.35
CA CYS A 32 -8.93 -2.13 -10.91
C CYS A 32 -9.10 -3.09 -12.10
N ILE A 33 -8.00 -3.64 -12.57
CA ILE A 33 -7.94 -4.73 -13.51
C ILE A 33 -8.34 -5.95 -12.70
N ASP A 34 -9.22 -6.76 -13.29
CA ASP A 34 -9.58 -8.07 -12.78
C ASP A 34 -8.33 -8.98 -12.75
N THR A 35 -7.55 -8.92 -11.66
CA THR A 35 -6.27 -9.64 -11.55
C THR A 35 -6.30 -10.62 -10.40
N GLY A 36 -5.88 -11.86 -10.65
CA GLY A 36 -5.72 -12.88 -9.61
C GLY A 36 -4.52 -12.64 -8.69
N TYR A 37 -3.56 -11.81 -9.12
CA TYR A 37 -2.39 -11.44 -8.32
C TYR A 37 -2.11 -9.94 -8.40
N ARG A 38 -1.52 -9.39 -7.34
CA ARG A 38 -1.06 -8.00 -7.27
C ARG A 38 0.20 -7.88 -6.41
N LEU A 39 1.14 -7.01 -6.81
CA LEU A 39 2.31 -6.64 -6.02
C LEU A 39 2.04 -5.34 -5.25
N TYR A 40 2.43 -5.32 -3.98
CA TYR A 40 2.37 -4.15 -3.11
C TYR A 40 3.78 -3.78 -2.67
N PRO A 41 4.24 -2.55 -2.93
CA PRO A 41 5.55 -2.12 -2.47
C PRO A 41 5.55 -1.98 -0.95
N THR A 42 6.66 -2.34 -0.31
CA THR A 42 6.94 -1.97 1.08
C THR A 42 7.77 -0.69 1.11
N ASN A 43 7.96 -0.09 2.29
CA ASN A 43 8.91 1.03 2.44
C ASN A 43 10.38 0.57 2.33
N ASN A 44 10.65 -0.74 2.34
CA ASN A 44 11.93 -1.27 1.88
C ASN A 44 11.90 -1.41 0.36
N MET A 45 12.72 -0.60 -0.34
CA MET A 45 12.75 -0.55 -1.81
C MET A 45 13.05 -1.89 -2.50
N TRP A 46 13.64 -2.86 -1.80
CA TRP A 46 13.99 -4.18 -2.34
C TRP A 46 12.88 -5.20 -2.15
N THR A 47 11.85 -4.89 -1.35
CA THR A 47 10.84 -5.86 -0.90
C THR A 47 9.43 -5.45 -1.32
N TYR A 48 8.73 -6.41 -1.90
CA TYR A 48 7.31 -6.35 -2.24
C TYR A 48 6.55 -7.48 -1.56
N ILE A 49 5.24 -7.30 -1.42
CA ILE A 49 4.30 -8.37 -1.09
C ILE A 49 3.52 -8.74 -2.34
N LYS A 50 3.64 -9.99 -2.79
CA LYS A 50 2.78 -10.56 -3.83
C LYS A 50 1.56 -11.17 -3.17
N LEU A 51 0.37 -10.68 -3.49
CA LEU A 51 -0.91 -11.16 -2.98
C LEU A 51 -1.65 -11.95 -4.07
N ASN A 52 -2.13 -13.15 -3.77
CA ASN A 52 -3.22 -13.79 -4.49
C ASN A 52 -4.52 -13.10 -4.06
N THR A 53 -5.06 -12.24 -4.92
CA THR A 53 -6.22 -11.40 -4.61
C THR A 53 -7.50 -12.22 -4.44
N ARG A 54 -7.50 -13.49 -4.87
CA ARG A 54 -8.67 -14.37 -4.80
C ARG A 54 -8.89 -14.98 -3.44
N ASN A 55 -7.81 -15.30 -2.75
CA ASN A 55 -7.85 -16.13 -1.54
C ASN A 55 -6.95 -15.64 -0.40
N GLY A 56 -6.19 -14.57 -0.57
CA GLY A 56 -5.39 -13.96 0.49
C GLY A 56 -4.05 -14.64 0.76
N GLN A 57 -3.68 -15.70 0.03
CA GLN A 57 -2.32 -16.23 0.07
C GLN A 57 -1.33 -15.19 -0.42
N MET A 58 -0.15 -15.12 0.19
CA MET A 58 0.82 -14.09 -0.14
C MET A 58 2.27 -14.49 0.10
N TRP A 59 3.16 -13.82 -0.61
CA TRP A 59 4.60 -14.06 -0.60
C TRP A 59 5.36 -12.75 -0.47
N GLN A 60 6.49 -12.81 0.23
CA GLN A 60 7.50 -11.77 0.15
C GLN A 60 8.31 -11.98 -1.13
N VAL A 61 8.46 -10.92 -1.92
CA VAL A 61 9.26 -10.89 -3.14
C VAL A 61 10.42 -9.93 -2.90
N GLN A 62 11.65 -10.43 -3.00
CA GLN A 62 12.86 -9.62 -2.94
C GLN A 62 13.51 -9.56 -4.32
N TRP A 63 13.82 -8.35 -4.76
CA TRP A 63 14.56 -8.11 -6.00
C TRP A 63 15.91 -7.47 -5.72
N ASP A 64 16.85 -7.67 -6.63
CA ASP A 64 18.22 -7.19 -6.57
C ASP A 64 18.84 -7.34 -7.97
N THR A 65 19.87 -6.54 -8.29
CA THR A 65 20.72 -6.71 -9.48
C THR A 65 21.72 -7.87 -9.34
N GLY A 66 22.04 -8.28 -8.10
CA GLY A 66 22.97 -9.36 -7.79
C GLY A 66 22.38 -10.77 -7.80
N LYS A 67 22.57 -11.52 -6.70
CA LYS A 67 22.10 -12.91 -6.53
C LYS A 67 21.01 -13.05 -5.45
N ASN A 68 20.68 -11.98 -4.73
CA ASN A 68 19.75 -12.02 -3.60
C ASN A 68 18.28 -11.81 -4.03
N ARG A 69 17.87 -12.49 -5.10
CA ARG A 69 16.50 -12.47 -5.63
C ARG A 69 15.76 -13.72 -5.19
N PHE A 70 14.62 -13.56 -4.52
CA PHE A 70 13.82 -14.70 -4.09
C PHE A 70 12.36 -14.34 -3.91
N GLU A 71 11.54 -15.39 -3.88
CA GLU A 71 10.18 -15.35 -3.39
C GLU A 71 10.08 -16.32 -2.21
N SER A 72 9.52 -15.86 -1.09
CA SER A 72 9.33 -16.68 0.12
C SER A 72 7.89 -16.56 0.60
N PRO A 73 7.24 -17.67 0.99
CA PRO A 73 5.89 -17.61 1.54
C PRO A 73 5.80 -16.69 2.76
N LEU A 74 4.84 -15.77 2.75
CA LEU A 74 4.47 -15.00 3.93
C LEU A 74 3.26 -15.65 4.60
N SER A 75 2.23 -16.02 3.82
CA SER A 75 1.13 -16.86 4.28
C SER A 75 0.61 -17.73 3.14
N LEU A 76 0.58 -19.04 3.35
CA LEU A 76 -0.06 -19.99 2.45
C LEU A 76 -1.48 -20.37 2.90
N LYS A 77 -1.96 -19.81 4.01
CA LYS A 77 -3.32 -20.03 4.48
C LYS A 77 -4.30 -19.24 3.61
N ALA A 78 -5.18 -19.95 2.91
CA ALA A 78 -6.29 -19.31 2.22
C ALA A 78 -7.31 -18.76 3.24
N LEU A 79 -7.79 -17.55 2.99
CA LEU A 79 -8.78 -16.81 3.79
C LEU A 79 -10.18 -16.84 3.16
N ALA A 80 -10.29 -17.38 1.94
CA ALA A 80 -11.52 -17.70 1.23
C ALA A 80 -11.57 -19.21 0.91
N ALA A 81 -12.77 -19.78 0.94
CA ALA A 81 -13.01 -21.13 0.44
C ALA A 81 -12.89 -21.16 -1.10
N PRO A 82 -12.56 -22.31 -1.72
CA PRO A 82 -12.35 -22.42 -3.17
C PRO A 82 -13.53 -21.92 -4.02
N ASP A 83 -14.77 -22.16 -3.57
CA ASP A 83 -16.00 -21.72 -4.22
C ASP A 83 -16.30 -20.22 -4.02
N GLN A 84 -15.58 -19.57 -3.11
CA GLN A 84 -15.72 -18.16 -2.77
C GLN A 84 -14.54 -17.31 -3.29
N GLU A 85 -13.61 -17.91 -4.01
CA GLU A 85 -12.49 -17.21 -4.64
C GLU A 85 -13.00 -16.27 -5.75
N LYS A 86 -12.65 -14.99 -5.66
CA LYS A 86 -12.94 -13.99 -6.70
C LYS A 86 -11.75 -13.06 -6.86
N ASN A 87 -11.36 -12.79 -8.10
CA ASN A 87 -10.33 -11.80 -8.39
C ASN A 87 -10.65 -10.48 -7.67
N ASN A 88 -9.60 -9.81 -7.20
CA ASN A 88 -9.71 -8.58 -6.41
C ASN A 88 -10.52 -8.70 -5.11
N ARG A 89 -10.80 -9.90 -4.57
CA ARG A 89 -11.44 -10.02 -3.25
C ARG A 89 -10.58 -9.40 -2.14
N PHE A 90 -9.29 -9.70 -2.12
CA PHE A 90 -8.36 -9.24 -1.10
C PHE A 90 -7.49 -8.09 -1.59
N VAL A 91 -7.34 -7.06 -0.76
CA VAL A 91 -6.48 -5.88 -1.02
C VAL A 91 -5.62 -5.56 0.19
N LEU A 92 -4.37 -5.15 -0.03
CA LEU A 92 -3.47 -4.66 1.02
C LEU A 92 -3.43 -3.13 1.01
N SER A 93 -3.56 -2.53 2.19
CA SER A 93 -3.33 -1.12 2.44
C SER A 93 -2.04 -0.95 3.25
N PRO A 94 -1.08 -0.14 2.80
CA PRO A 94 0.16 0.10 3.53
C PRO A 94 -0.11 0.86 4.83
N THR A 95 0.71 0.61 5.85
CA THR A 95 0.74 1.42 7.08
C THR A 95 1.97 2.31 7.11
N THR A 96 2.09 3.18 8.12
CA THR A 96 3.32 3.94 8.38
C THR A 96 4.46 3.05 8.89
N ASN A 97 4.15 1.89 9.48
CA ASN A 97 5.14 0.89 9.87
C ASN A 97 5.57 0.09 8.64
N ILE A 98 6.88 0.08 8.37
CA ILE A 98 7.45 -0.59 7.20
C ILE A 98 7.13 -2.08 7.14
N TYR A 99 6.90 -2.73 8.29
CA TYR A 99 6.66 -4.17 8.42
C TYR A 99 5.19 -4.55 8.34
N ASN A 100 4.26 -3.59 8.36
CA ASN A 100 2.84 -3.87 8.50
C ASN A 100 1.97 -3.35 7.35
N PHE A 101 0.98 -4.16 7.00
CA PHE A 101 -0.13 -3.82 6.11
C PHE A 101 -1.45 -4.16 6.80
N ILE A 102 -2.52 -3.56 6.30
CA ILE A 102 -3.89 -3.97 6.59
C ILE A 102 -4.43 -4.72 5.37
N LEU A 103 -4.86 -5.97 5.55
CA LEU A 103 -5.54 -6.75 4.52
C LEU A 103 -7.05 -6.58 4.70
N LEU A 104 -7.75 -6.19 3.65
CA LEU A 104 -9.21 -6.10 3.60
C LEU A 104 -9.76 -7.18 2.67
N ASP A 105 -10.73 -7.95 3.16
CA ASP A 105 -11.67 -8.69 2.32
C ASP A 105 -12.75 -7.72 1.82
N GLN A 106 -12.69 -7.36 0.54
CA GLN A 106 -13.60 -6.38 -0.07
C GLN A 106 -15.03 -6.91 -0.25
N ILE A 107 -15.27 -8.20 0.01
CA ILE A 107 -16.61 -8.81 -0.11
C ILE A 107 -17.34 -8.81 1.23
N ASP A 108 -16.69 -9.30 2.29
CA ASP A 108 -17.34 -9.49 3.60
C ASP A 108 -16.82 -8.56 4.70
N GLY A 109 -15.84 -7.70 4.39
CA GLY A 109 -15.37 -6.64 5.27
C GLY A 109 -14.42 -7.10 6.38
N ARG A 110 -14.05 -8.39 6.43
CA ARG A 110 -13.06 -8.88 7.40
C ARG A 110 -11.70 -8.23 7.15
N VAL A 111 -10.97 -7.98 8.25
CA VAL A 111 -9.70 -7.28 8.22
C VAL A 111 -8.63 -8.06 8.98
N TRP A 112 -7.40 -8.02 8.49
CA TRP A 112 -6.25 -8.60 9.15
C TRP A 112 -5.08 -7.61 9.20
N GLN A 113 -4.34 -7.62 10.30
CA GLN A 113 -2.98 -7.11 10.33
C GLN A 113 -2.06 -8.14 9.66
N VAL A 114 -1.28 -7.67 8.68
CA VAL A 114 -0.25 -8.44 7.99
C VAL A 114 1.10 -7.93 8.44
N GLN A 115 1.98 -8.82 8.88
CA GLN A 115 3.38 -8.53 9.22
C GLN A 115 4.32 -9.35 8.34
N TRP A 116 5.24 -8.66 7.66
CA TRP A 116 6.34 -9.30 6.94
C TRP A 116 7.66 -9.12 7.70
N SER A 117 8.57 -10.07 7.51
CA SER A 117 9.93 -10.03 8.07
C SER A 117 10.87 -10.88 7.21
N SER A 118 12.16 -10.51 7.22
CA SER A 118 13.22 -11.37 6.68
C SER A 118 13.31 -12.70 7.43
N LYS A 119 12.86 -12.73 8.69
CA LYS A 119 12.77 -13.93 9.51
C LYS A 119 11.37 -14.56 9.41
N PRO A 120 11.23 -15.79 8.89
CA PRO A 120 9.93 -16.45 8.74
C PRO A 120 9.09 -16.52 10.02
N GLU A 121 9.72 -16.71 11.17
CA GLU A 121 9.10 -16.82 12.49
C GLU A 121 8.48 -15.51 13.02
N GLU A 122 8.86 -14.37 12.44
CA GLU A 122 8.31 -13.06 12.78
C GLU A 122 7.17 -12.63 11.83
N ARG A 123 6.77 -13.49 10.88
CA ARG A 123 5.68 -13.21 9.93
C ARG A 123 4.34 -13.58 10.56
N ALA A 124 3.33 -12.75 10.35
CA ALA A 124 2.02 -12.99 10.95
C ALA A 124 0.87 -12.43 10.09
N ILE A 125 -0.25 -13.15 10.10
CA ILE A 125 -1.56 -12.67 9.63
C ILE A 125 -2.53 -12.81 10.82
N LEU A 126 -2.90 -11.68 11.40
CA LEU A 126 -3.72 -11.62 12.61
C LEU A 126 -5.05 -10.96 12.30
N ALA A 127 -6.17 -11.62 12.62
CA ALA A 127 -7.49 -11.01 12.45
C ALA A 127 -7.63 -9.79 13.38
N ILE A 128 -8.31 -8.75 12.92
CA ILE A 128 -8.68 -7.58 13.73
C ILE A 128 -10.14 -7.73 14.12
N GLU A 129 -10.42 -7.65 15.42
CA GLU A 129 -11.77 -7.72 16.04
C GLU A 129 -12.30 -6.33 16.41
#